data_AF-A0A0C2W1T7-F1
#
_entry.id   AF-A0A0C2W1T7-F1
#
_cell.length_a   1.000
_cell.length_b   1.000
_cell.length_c   1.000
_cell.angle_alpha   90.00
_cell.angle_beta   90.00
_cell.angle_gamma   90.00
#
_symmetry.space_group_name_H-M   'P 1'
#
loop_
_entity.id
_entity.type
_entity.pdbx_description
1 polymer ?
#
loop_
_entity_poly.entity_id
_entity_poly.type
_entity_poly.pdbx_seq_one_letter_code
_entity_poly.pdbx_strand_id
1 'polypeptide(L)' 'MGDQQKKLLEAIENKRQVLIHTAAKEGLSSPTAVRYSQELDDLLNEFEKTHAYKSAAFELPAK' A
#
# COMPACT_ATOMS: atom_id res chain seq x y z
N MET A 1 -1.74 -13.03 -17.16
CA MET A 1 -1.97 -11.71 -16.54
C MET A 1 -2.53 -11.87 -15.11
N GLY A 2 -1.89 -12.68 -14.25
CA GLY A 2 -2.37 -12.92 -12.87
C GLY A 2 -1.27 -12.93 -11.82
N ASP A 3 -0.02 -13.22 -12.22
CA ASP A 3 1.09 -13.39 -11.30
C ASP A 3 1.71 -12.08 -10.80
N GLN A 4 1.73 -11.02 -11.62
CA GLN A 4 2.27 -9.72 -11.20
C GLN A 4 1.40 -9.03 -10.15
N GLN A 5 0.08 -9.13 -10.26
CA GLN A 5 -0.84 -8.57 -9.25
C GLN A 5 -0.72 -9.29 -7.91
N LYS A 6 -0.61 -10.62 -7.94
CA LYS A 6 -0.40 -11.42 -6.73
C LYS A 6 0.92 -11.07 -6.05
N LYS A 7 2.00 -10.92 -6.81
CA LYS A 7 3.31 -10.49 -6.27
C LYS A 7 3.25 -9.10 -5.65
N LEU A 8 2.54 -8.16 -6.27
CA LEU A 8 2.38 -6.81 -5.73
C LEU A 8 1.56 -6.82 -4.43
N LEU A 9 0.47 -7.60 -4.38
CA LEU A 9 -0.31 -7.81 -3.16
C LEU A 9 0.48 -8.49 -2.04
N GLU A 10 1.26 -9.53 -2.36
CA GLU A 10 2.14 -10.18 -1.39
C GLU A 10 3.19 -9.22 -0.84
N ALA A 11 3.77 -8.37 -1.69
CA ALA A 11 4.71 -7.34 -1.26
C ALA A 11 4.06 -6.32 -0.32
N ILE A 12 2.83 -5.87 -0.63
CA ILE A 12 2.04 -4.96 0.21
C ILE A 12 1.75 -5.61 1.57
N GLU A 13 1.25 -6.85 1.60
CA GLU A 13 0.91 -7.53 2.85
C GLU A 13 2.17 -7.78 3.70
N ASN A 14 3.29 -8.19 3.08
CA ASN A 14 4.55 -8.38 3.79
C ASN A 14 5.03 -7.07 4.44
N LYS A 15 4.99 -5.98 3.66
CA LYS A 15 5.38 -4.64 4.13
C LYS A 15 4.47 -4.14 5.25
N ARG A 16 3.16 -4.42 5.15
CA ARG A 16 2.17 -4.11 6.20
C ARG A 16 2.43 -4.87 7.49
N GLN A 17 2.77 -6.16 7.42
CA GLN A 17 3.17 -6.94 8.61
C GLN A 17 4.43 -6.36 9.26
N VAL A 18 5.44 -5.98 8.45
CA VAL A 18 6.66 -5.33 8.96
C VAL A 18 6.33 -4.00 9.64
N LEU A 19 5.50 -3.17 9.01
CA LEU A 19 5.04 -1.91 9.61
C LEU A 19 4.33 -2.13 10.94
N ILE A 20 3.38 -3.07 11.00
CA ILE A 20 2.63 -3.39 12.23
C ILE A 20 3.59 -3.86 13.33
N HIS A 21 4.55 -4.72 12.99
CA HIS A 21 5.52 -5.23 13.96
C HIS A 21 6.45 -4.12 14.47
N THR A 22 6.97 -3.28 13.56
CA THR A 22 7.78 -2.11 13.90
C THR A 22 7.00 -1.10 14.72
N ALA A 23 5.74 -0.82 14.36
CA ALA A 23 4.87 0.07 15.11
C ALA A 23 4.50 -0.49 16.49
N ALA A 24 4.34 -1.81 16.63
CA ALA A 24 4.12 -2.45 17.92
C ALA A 24 5.37 -2.41 18.81
N LYS A 25 6.56 -2.46 18.21
CA LYS A 25 7.85 -2.47 18.92
C LYS A 25 8.36 -1.07 19.27
N GLU A 26 8.25 -0.12 18.35
CA GLU A 26 8.84 1.23 18.43
C GLU A 26 7.79 2.35 18.50
N GLY A 27 6.51 2.03 18.28
CA GLY A 27 5.42 3.00 18.14
C GLY A 27 5.19 3.43 16.69
N LEU A 28 3.93 3.71 16.33
CA LEU A 28 3.56 4.24 15.01
C LEU A 28 4.24 5.58 14.68
N SER A 29 4.58 6.36 15.70
CA SER A 29 5.26 7.66 15.54
C SER A 29 6.78 7.54 15.44
N SER A 30 7.34 6.32 15.53
CA SER A 30 8.77 6.13 15.30
C SER A 30 9.11 6.50 13.85
N PRO A 31 10.23 7.20 13.59
CA PRO A 31 10.65 7.53 12.23
C PRO A 31 10.74 6.29 11.33
N THR A 32 11.05 5.11 11.88
CA THR A 32 11.07 3.84 11.15
C THR A 32 9.66 3.42 10.72
N ALA A 33 8.68 3.49 11.63
CA ALA A 33 7.29 3.16 11.32
C ALA A 33 6.68 4.14 10.32
N VAL A 34 6.94 5.45 10.47
CA VAL A 34 6.48 6.47 9.53
C VAL A 34 7.03 6.23 8.13
N ARG A 35 8.33 5.91 8.01
CA ARG A 35 8.94 5.57 6.71
C ARG A 35 8.32 4.32 6.09
N TYR A 36 8.10 3.27 6.87
CA TYR A 36 7.45 2.06 6.36
C TYR A 36 5.99 2.28 5.99
N SER A 37 5.28 3.18 6.68
CA SER A 37 3.92 3.58 6.29
C SER A 37 3.92 4.30 4.95
N GLN A 38 4.85 5.23 4.73
CA GLN A 38 4.97 5.94 3.45
C GLN A 38 5.30 4.99 2.30
N GLU A 39 6.27 4.10 2.50
CA GLU A 39 6.62 3.10 1.47
C GLU A 39 5.46 2.13 1.17
N LEU A 40 4.64 1.80 2.18
CA LEU A 40 3.45 0.98 2.00
C LEU A 40 2.35 1.74 1.23
N ASP A 41 2.13 3.01 1.56
CA ASP A 41 1.21 3.91 0.86
C ASP A 41 1.60 4.10 -0.61
N ASP A 42 2.89 4.23 -0.92
CA ASP A 42 3.37 4.34 -2.30
C ASP A 42 3.10 3.04 -3.10
N LEU A 43 3.34 1.87 -2.50
CA LEU A 43 3.04 0.57 -3.11
C LEU A 43 1.54 0.38 -3.33
N LEU A 44 0.72 0.80 -2.37
CA LEU A 44 -0.74 0.81 -2.47
C LEU A 44 -1.21 1.74 -3.58
N ASN A 45 -0.68 2.96 -3.66
CA ASN A 45 -0.99 3.91 -4.72
C ASN A 45 -0.58 3.39 -6.10
N GLU A 46 0.53 2.66 -6.23
CA GLU A 46 0.93 2.04 -7.50
C GLU A 46 0.00 0.89 -7.90
N PHE A 47 -0.36 0.06 -6.92
CA PHE A 47 -1.37 -0.98 -7.10
C PHE A 47 -2.71 -0.38 -7.51
N GLU A 48 -3.19 0.63 -6.79
CA GLU A 48 -4.40 1.37 -7.12
C GLU A 48 -4.30 2.06 -8.48
N LYS A 49 -3.22 2.72 -8.87
CA LYS A 49 -3.12 3.30 -10.23
C LYS A 49 -3.21 2.23 -11.32
N THR A 50 -2.59 1.08 -11.09
CA THR A 50 -2.59 -0.05 -12.03
C THR A 50 -3.95 -0.76 -12.07
N HIS A 51 -4.73 -0.72 -10.99
CA HIS A 51 -6.01 -1.43 -10.85
C HIS A 51 -7.26 -0.53 -10.94
N ALA A 52 -7.17 0.73 -10.54
CA ALA A 52 -8.22 1.74 -10.58
C ALA A 52 -8.54 2.17 -12.01
N TYR A 53 -7.68 1.87 -12.99
CA TYR A 53 -8.08 1.93 -14.40
C TYR A 53 -9.20 0.94 -14.76
N LYS A 54 -9.52 -0.03 -13.89
CA LYS A 54 -10.71 -0.89 -13.99
C LYS A 54 -11.91 -0.42 -13.15
N SER A 55 -11.73 0.56 -12.25
CA SER A 55 -12.82 1.14 -11.44
C SER A 55 -13.04 2.64 -11.68
N ALA A 56 -12.30 3.29 -12.59
CA ALA A 56 -12.55 4.67 -13.01
C ALA A 56 -13.72 4.81 -14.02
N ALA A 57 -14.69 3.89 -13.97
CA ALA A 57 -16.03 4.10 -14.53
C ALA A 57 -17.08 4.43 -13.45
N PHE A 58 -16.69 4.49 -12.17
CA PHE A 58 -17.55 4.84 -11.04
C PHE A 58 -16.61 5.34 -9.93
N GLU A 59 -16.21 6.59 -9.81
CA GLU A 59 -17.03 7.77 -9.53
C GLU A 59 -16.33 9.07 -9.99
N LEU A 60 -17.14 10.10 -10.15
CA LEU A 60 -16.94 11.37 -10.88
C LEU A 60 -15.81 12.30 -10.38
N PRO A 61 -15.38 13.28 -11.21
CA PRO A 61 -14.43 14.31 -10.84
C PRO A 61 -15.02 15.23 -9.76
N ALA A 62 -14.24 15.49 -8.71
CA ALA A 62 -14.55 16.56 -7.77
C ALA A 62 -14.46 17.91 -8.51
N LYS A 63 -15.62 18.55 -8.62
CA LYS A 63 -15.82 19.93 -9.06
C LYS A 63 -15.33 20.91 -7.99
#